data_AF-A0A147J4A7-F1
#
_entry.id   AF-A0A147J4A7-F1
#
_cell.length_a   1.000
_cell.length_b   1.000
_cell.length_c   1.000
_cell.angle_alpha   90.00
_cell.angle_beta   90.00
_cell.angle_gamma   90.00
#
_symmetry.space_group_name_H-M   'P 1'
#
loop_
_entity.id
_entity.type
_entity.pdbx_description
1 polymer ?
#
loop_
_entity_poly.entity_id
_entity_poly.type
_entity_poly.pdbx_seq_one_letter_code
_entity_poly.pdbx_strand_id
1 'polypeptide(L)'
;APALAAIGTAPVRFPAIALDAQGRPIPVQNSDPGFALLFARPPADALKVMASGFTDAFPAGLRTGVGMLVANPAFADAAIQRRFSPNAYHGTVVWSWQQALVAAGLARQLERRDLPADVRASLARAQSCLWDGIDATRGVQSSELWSWRYADGRYQVVPFGAAGADVDESNAAQLWSTVYLALRRPAGQTVACSAR
;
A
#
# COMPACT_ATOMS: atom_id res chain seq x y z
N ALA A 1 11.35 -14.20 9.05
CA ALA A 1 10.22 -13.24 9.12
C ALA A 1 10.35 -12.21 7.99
N PRO A 2 9.43 -12.18 7.00
CA PRO A 2 9.57 -11.34 5.80
C PRO A 2 9.71 -9.83 6.07
N ALA A 3 9.01 -9.30 7.08
CA ALA A 3 9.09 -7.88 7.44
C ALA A 3 10.46 -7.49 8.01
N LEU A 4 11.02 -8.30 8.93
CA LEU A 4 12.37 -8.07 9.47
C LEU A 4 13.44 -8.19 8.37
N ALA A 5 13.27 -9.14 7.44
CA ALA A 5 14.17 -9.27 6.29
C ALA A 5 14.09 -8.06 5.35
N ALA A 6 12.92 -7.43 5.19
CA ALA A 6 12.74 -6.27 4.32
C ALA A 6 13.51 -5.02 4.83
N ILE A 7 13.61 -4.84 6.14
CA ILE A 7 14.24 -3.65 6.75
C ILE A 7 15.72 -3.85 7.09
N GLY A 8 16.14 -5.09 7.35
CA GLY A 8 17.50 -5.40 7.81
C GLY A 8 17.83 -4.61 9.09
N THR A 9 18.93 -3.85 9.06
CA THR A 9 19.38 -2.98 10.16
C THR A 9 19.12 -1.50 9.92
N ALA A 10 18.53 -1.13 8.77
CA ALA A 10 18.30 0.25 8.41
C ALA A 10 17.03 0.81 9.09
N PRO A 11 16.99 2.11 9.43
CA PRO A 11 15.78 2.74 9.92
C PRO A 11 14.69 2.74 8.84
N VAL A 12 13.46 2.44 9.23
CA VAL A 12 12.30 2.59 8.34
C VAL A 12 11.96 4.07 8.21
N ARG A 13 11.91 4.56 6.97
CA ARG A 13 11.53 5.95 6.65
C ARG A 13 10.24 5.94 5.84
N PHE A 14 9.30 6.80 6.20
CA PHE A 14 8.03 6.98 5.49
C PHE A 14 7.43 8.36 5.82
N PRO A 15 6.58 8.92 4.95
CA PRO A 15 5.77 10.09 5.27
C PRO A 15 4.78 9.76 6.40
N ALA A 16 4.77 10.57 7.45
CA ALA A 16 3.76 10.49 8.51
C ALA A 16 2.36 10.78 7.93
N ILE A 17 1.32 10.16 8.49
CA ILE A 17 -0.06 10.36 8.01
C ILE A 17 -0.56 11.79 8.24
N ALA A 18 -0.08 12.42 9.31
CA ALA A 18 -0.47 13.77 9.71
C ALA A 18 0.57 14.35 10.68
N LEU A 19 0.41 15.63 10.97
CA LEU A 19 1.05 16.30 12.10
C LEU A 19 0.02 16.54 13.20
N ASP A 20 0.42 16.44 14.45
CA ASP A 20 -0.41 16.84 15.58
C ASP A 20 -0.48 18.38 15.72
N ALA A 21 -1.23 18.86 16.71
CA ALA A 21 -1.41 20.29 16.97
C ALA A 21 -0.11 21.04 17.31
N GLN A 22 0.99 20.34 17.61
CA GLN A 22 2.31 20.90 17.87
C GLN A 22 3.28 20.66 16.70
N GLY A 23 2.80 20.15 15.57
CA GLY A 23 3.61 19.88 14.39
C GLY A 23 4.42 18.58 14.49
N ARG A 24 4.18 17.72 15.48
CA ARG A 24 4.91 16.44 15.58
C ARG A 24 4.27 15.40 14.65
N PRO A 25 5.07 14.55 13.99
CA PRO A 25 4.55 13.54 13.09
C PRO A 25 3.76 12.46 13.83
N ILE A 26 2.60 12.08 13.28
CA ILE A 26 1.85 10.89 13.68
C ILE A 26 2.39 9.69 12.86
N PRO A 27 3.12 8.74 13.48
CA PRO A 27 3.93 7.75 12.77
C PRO A 27 3.10 6.56 12.26
N VAL A 28 2.14 6.84 11.40
CA VAL A 28 1.36 5.84 10.67
C VAL A 28 1.79 5.88 9.21
N GLN A 29 2.38 4.78 8.75
CA GLN A 29 2.70 4.62 7.32
C GLN A 29 1.39 4.46 6.55
N ASN A 30 1.29 5.03 5.35
CA ASN A 30 0.05 5.08 4.59
C ASN A 30 0.33 5.08 3.07
N SER A 31 -0.72 4.79 2.31
CA SER A 31 -0.70 4.69 0.84
C SER A 31 -0.88 6.04 0.13
N ASP A 32 -1.14 7.14 0.84
CA ASP A 32 -1.34 8.47 0.27
C ASP A 32 -0.17 9.00 -0.59
N PRO A 33 1.09 8.54 -0.43
CA PRO A 33 2.13 8.90 -1.40
C PRO A 33 1.78 8.52 -2.85
N GLY A 34 0.81 7.62 -3.07
CA GLY A 34 0.19 7.39 -4.39
C GLY A 34 -0.34 8.67 -5.05
N PHE A 35 -0.91 9.61 -4.29
CA PHE A 35 -1.33 10.91 -4.82
C PHE A 35 -0.15 11.73 -5.32
N ALA A 36 0.95 11.78 -4.55
CA ALA A 36 2.15 12.47 -4.96
C ALA A 36 2.78 11.82 -6.21
N LEU A 37 2.75 10.48 -6.30
CA LEU A 37 3.18 9.76 -7.49
C LEU A 37 2.33 10.10 -8.72
N LEU A 38 1.01 10.25 -8.58
CA LEU A 38 0.13 10.51 -9.71
C LEU A 38 0.07 11.99 -10.11
N PHE A 39 0.05 12.92 -9.16
CA PHE A 39 -0.26 14.32 -9.42
C PHE A 39 0.94 15.26 -9.27
N ALA A 40 2.03 14.82 -8.65
CA ALA A 40 3.22 15.65 -8.45
C ALA A 40 4.42 15.13 -9.26
N ARG A 41 5.59 15.72 -8.97
CA ARG A 41 6.89 15.30 -9.50
C ARG A 41 7.92 15.19 -8.36
N PRO A 42 7.79 14.18 -7.47
CA PRO A 42 8.65 14.07 -6.30
C PRO A 42 10.14 13.91 -6.68
N PRO A 43 11.08 14.39 -5.84
CA PRO A 43 12.50 14.18 -6.07
C PRO A 43 12.88 12.70 -5.89
N ALA A 44 14.07 12.34 -6.39
CA ALA A 44 14.53 10.96 -6.51
C ALA A 44 14.65 10.23 -5.15
N ASP A 45 15.04 10.93 -4.10
CA ASP A 45 15.14 10.42 -2.73
C ASP A 45 13.75 10.14 -2.13
N ALA A 46 12.78 11.03 -2.34
CA ALA A 46 11.40 10.82 -1.92
C ALA A 46 10.78 9.62 -2.64
N LEU A 47 11.02 9.46 -3.95
CA LEU A 47 10.54 8.31 -4.72
C LEU A 47 11.04 6.98 -4.17
N LYS A 48 12.30 6.89 -3.72
CA LYS A 48 12.83 5.68 -3.06
C LYS A 48 12.11 5.36 -1.76
N VAL A 49 11.84 6.37 -0.93
CA VAL A 49 11.11 6.22 0.33
C VAL A 49 9.67 5.77 0.10
N MET A 50 9.01 6.33 -0.91
CA MET A 50 7.66 5.93 -1.29
C MET A 50 7.64 4.47 -1.82
N ALA A 51 8.58 4.13 -2.70
CA ALA A 51 8.68 2.80 -3.29
C ALA A 51 8.91 1.69 -2.25
N SER A 52 9.73 1.93 -1.22
CA SER A 52 9.92 0.96 -0.14
C SER A 52 8.64 0.71 0.64
N GLY A 53 7.84 1.75 0.89
CA GLY A 53 6.56 1.59 1.59
C GLY A 53 5.58 0.65 0.89
N PHE A 54 5.55 0.65 -0.44
CA PHE A 54 4.70 -0.26 -1.23
C PHE A 54 5.31 -1.65 -1.44
N THR A 55 6.62 -1.80 -1.29
CA THR A 55 7.35 -3.04 -1.57
C THR A 55 7.59 -3.88 -0.32
N ASP A 56 7.81 -3.24 0.82
CA ASP A 56 8.18 -3.94 2.05
C ASP A 56 6.98 -4.66 2.64
N ALA A 57 7.22 -5.88 3.15
CA ALA A 57 6.16 -6.71 3.71
C ALA A 57 5.64 -6.10 5.01
N PHE A 58 4.32 -6.07 5.20
CA PHE A 58 3.71 -5.67 6.46
C PHE A 58 4.22 -6.54 7.62
N PRO A 59 4.55 -5.97 8.80
CA PRO A 59 4.38 -4.56 9.19
C PRO A 59 5.55 -3.61 8.90
N ALA A 60 6.57 -4.01 8.13
CA ALA A 60 7.64 -3.10 7.72
C ALA A 60 7.23 -2.13 6.59
N GLY A 61 6.28 -2.57 5.76
CA GLY A 61 5.65 -1.76 4.72
C GLY A 61 4.15 -2.03 4.65
N LEU A 62 3.56 -1.72 3.50
CA LEU A 62 2.12 -1.87 3.25
C LEU A 62 1.76 -3.17 2.52
N ARG A 63 2.75 -3.94 2.05
CA ARG A 63 2.48 -5.11 1.20
C ARG A 63 2.09 -6.32 2.02
N THR A 64 0.97 -6.93 1.65
CA THR A 64 0.53 -8.23 2.16
C THR A 64 0.31 -9.22 1.00
N GLY A 65 -0.06 -10.46 1.32
CA GLY A 65 -0.51 -11.43 0.32
C GLY A 65 -1.92 -11.16 -0.22
N VAL A 66 -2.63 -10.17 0.34
CA VAL A 66 -4.01 -9.82 0.01
C VAL A 66 -4.13 -8.38 -0.49
N GLY A 67 -3.03 -7.81 -1.01
CA GLY A 67 -2.97 -6.46 -1.55
C GLY A 67 -2.17 -5.48 -0.68
N MET A 68 -2.19 -4.23 -1.09
CA MET A 68 -1.53 -3.11 -0.40
C MET A 68 -2.48 -2.46 0.61
N LEU A 69 -2.01 -2.36 1.85
CA LEU A 69 -2.77 -1.72 2.93
C LEU A 69 -2.82 -0.21 2.78
N VAL A 70 -3.92 0.39 3.24
CA VAL A 70 -4.13 1.84 3.27
C VAL A 70 -3.33 2.51 4.37
N ALA A 71 -3.27 1.87 5.54
CA ALA A 71 -2.54 2.35 6.70
C ALA A 71 -1.81 1.21 7.42
N ASN A 72 -0.69 1.54 8.06
CA ASN A 72 0.11 0.67 8.91
C ASN A 72 0.51 1.44 10.17
N PRO A 73 -0.12 1.16 11.32
CA PRO A 73 0.15 1.87 12.56
C PRO A 73 1.26 1.23 13.41
N ALA A 74 2.02 0.25 12.90
CA ALA A 74 2.99 -0.52 13.69
C ALA A 74 4.10 0.33 14.36
N PHE A 75 4.32 1.56 13.88
CA PHE A 75 5.31 2.50 14.41
C PHE A 75 4.73 3.51 15.40
N ALA A 76 3.42 3.45 15.67
CA ALA A 76 2.71 4.33 16.59
C ALA A 76 2.44 3.66 17.94
N ASP A 77 2.00 4.45 18.91
CA ASP A 77 1.58 3.93 20.22
C ASP A 77 0.31 3.06 20.13
N ALA A 78 0.01 2.34 21.22
CA ALA A 78 -1.13 1.44 21.28
C ALA A 78 -2.48 2.15 21.08
N ALA A 79 -2.60 3.43 21.43
CA ALA A 79 -3.85 4.19 21.26
C ALA A 79 -4.10 4.46 19.77
N ILE A 80 -3.07 4.87 19.02
CA ILE A 80 -3.15 5.05 17.58
C ILE A 80 -3.36 3.71 16.87
N GLN A 81 -2.65 2.65 17.28
CA GLN A 81 -2.82 1.32 16.69
C GLN A 81 -4.26 0.82 16.75
N ARG A 82 -4.97 1.04 17.87
CA ARG A 82 -6.39 0.66 17.99
C ARG A 82 -7.31 1.42 17.03
N ARG A 83 -6.97 2.65 16.64
CA ARG A 83 -7.76 3.46 15.70
C ARG A 83 -7.61 3.00 14.25
N PHE A 84 -6.49 2.37 13.90
CA PHE A 84 -6.21 1.85 12.56
C PHE A 84 -6.32 0.33 12.50
N SER A 85 -7.35 -0.23 13.14
CA SER A 85 -7.60 -1.68 13.12
C SER A 85 -7.97 -2.18 11.71
N PRO A 86 -7.96 -3.50 11.45
CA PRO A 86 -8.47 -4.07 10.19
C PRO A 86 -9.99 -3.91 10.03
N ASN A 87 -10.71 -3.41 11.04
CA ASN A 87 -12.16 -3.19 11.03
C ASN A 87 -12.50 -1.69 10.93
N ALA A 88 -11.49 -0.82 10.87
CA ALA A 88 -11.69 0.61 10.67
C ALA A 88 -11.68 0.93 9.16
N TYR A 89 -12.62 1.77 8.72
CA TYR A 89 -12.84 2.09 7.30
C TYR A 89 -11.59 2.59 6.55
N HIS A 90 -10.76 3.39 7.24
CA HIS A 90 -9.44 3.83 6.76
C HIS A 90 -8.28 3.26 7.59
N GLY A 91 -8.51 2.10 8.22
CA GLY A 91 -7.55 1.40 9.05
C GLY A 91 -6.56 0.56 8.25
N THR A 92 -6.14 -0.55 8.86
CA THR A 92 -5.25 -1.53 8.21
C THR A 92 -6.07 -2.42 7.26
N VAL A 93 -6.71 -1.82 6.26
CA VAL A 93 -7.56 -2.46 5.24
C VAL A 93 -6.96 -2.28 3.85
N VAL A 94 -7.53 -2.95 2.84
CA VAL A 94 -7.14 -2.77 1.43
C VAL A 94 -8.27 -2.13 0.67
N TRP A 95 -7.97 -1.04 -0.04
CA TRP A 95 -8.90 -0.37 -0.94
C TRP A 95 -8.52 -0.60 -2.40
N SER A 96 -9.50 -0.94 -3.23
CA SER A 96 -9.28 -1.21 -4.66
C SER A 96 -8.73 0.02 -5.39
N TRP A 97 -9.34 1.19 -5.19
CA TRP A 97 -8.92 2.42 -5.87
C TRP A 97 -7.57 2.95 -5.42
N GLN A 98 -7.15 2.72 -4.17
CA GLN A 98 -5.83 3.18 -3.74
C GLN A 98 -4.70 2.37 -4.38
N GLN A 99 -4.90 1.07 -4.56
CA GLN A 99 -3.97 0.25 -5.34
C GLN A 99 -3.90 0.74 -6.79
N ALA A 100 -5.04 1.03 -7.41
CA ALA A 100 -5.12 1.62 -8.73
C ALA A 100 -4.41 2.99 -8.82
N LEU A 101 -4.59 3.87 -7.83
CA LEU A 101 -3.92 5.16 -7.72
C LEU A 101 -2.39 5.00 -7.71
N VAL A 102 -1.88 4.12 -6.83
CA VAL A 102 -0.43 3.87 -6.75
C VAL A 102 0.08 3.24 -8.05
N ALA A 103 -0.67 2.32 -8.67
CA ALA A 103 -0.28 1.73 -9.94
C ALA A 103 -0.14 2.77 -11.06
N ALA A 104 -1.11 3.67 -11.18
CA ALA A 104 -1.08 4.78 -12.14
C ALA A 104 0.06 5.77 -11.83
N GLY A 105 0.26 6.10 -10.55
CA GLY A 105 1.34 6.98 -10.11
C GLY A 105 2.73 6.40 -10.41
N LEU A 106 2.95 5.12 -10.13
CA LEU A 106 4.20 4.44 -10.44
C LEU A 106 4.48 4.42 -11.95
N ALA A 107 3.45 4.14 -12.77
CA ALA A 107 3.58 4.20 -14.23
C ALA A 107 4.01 5.59 -14.70
N ARG A 108 3.33 6.64 -14.25
CA ARG A 108 3.68 8.03 -14.55
C ARG A 108 5.12 8.38 -14.14
N GLN A 109 5.56 8.00 -12.94
CA GLN A 109 6.92 8.30 -12.51
C GLN A 109 7.99 7.52 -13.31
N LEU A 110 7.67 6.30 -13.77
CA LEU A 110 8.56 5.50 -14.61
C LEU A 110 8.75 6.08 -16.03
N GLU A 111 7.84 6.94 -16.51
CA GLU A 111 8.01 7.64 -17.79
C GLU A 111 9.07 8.76 -17.74
N ARG A 112 9.44 9.23 -16.54
CA ARG A 112 10.45 10.27 -16.37
C ARG A 112 11.80 9.79 -16.87
N ARG A 113 12.50 10.62 -17.65
CA ARG A 113 13.87 10.31 -18.16
C ARG A 113 14.98 10.84 -17.26
N ASP A 114 14.65 11.72 -16.32
CA ASP A 114 15.60 12.38 -15.42
C ASP A 114 15.96 11.55 -14.17
N LEU A 115 15.33 10.40 -13.96
CA LEU A 115 15.56 9.58 -12.76
C LEU A 115 16.83 8.74 -12.87
N PRO A 116 17.67 8.70 -11.80
CA PRO A 116 18.76 7.74 -11.66
C PRO A 116 18.30 6.28 -11.85
N ALA A 117 19.19 5.44 -12.37
CA ALA A 117 18.88 4.06 -12.73
C ALA A 117 18.38 3.22 -11.53
N ASP A 118 18.97 3.41 -10.36
CA ASP A 118 18.62 2.73 -9.12
C ASP A 118 17.24 3.16 -8.57
N VAL A 119 16.87 4.43 -8.75
CA VAL A 119 15.53 4.95 -8.42
C VAL A 119 14.50 4.34 -9.36
N ARG A 120 14.79 4.30 -10.66
CA ARG A 120 13.92 3.65 -11.66
C ARG A 120 13.72 2.17 -11.35
N ALA A 121 14.79 1.45 -10.98
CA ALA A 121 14.72 0.04 -10.58
C ALA A 121 13.84 -0.14 -9.33
N SER A 122 13.95 0.76 -8.35
CA SER A 122 13.11 0.74 -7.14
C SER A 122 11.63 0.94 -7.47
N LEU A 123 11.29 1.87 -8.37
CA LEU A 123 9.93 2.10 -8.83
C LEU A 123 9.37 0.93 -9.64
N ALA A 124 10.17 0.34 -10.54
CA ALA A 124 9.78 -0.83 -11.32
C ALA A 124 9.49 -2.04 -10.44
N ARG A 125 10.32 -2.25 -9.40
CA ARG A 125 10.08 -3.28 -8.38
C ARG A 125 8.78 -3.02 -7.61
N ALA A 126 8.56 -1.79 -7.14
CA ALA A 126 7.32 -1.43 -6.46
C ALA A 126 6.09 -1.68 -7.35
N GLN A 127 6.17 -1.35 -8.63
CA GLN A 127 5.11 -1.58 -9.59
C GLN A 127 4.82 -3.07 -9.77
N SER A 128 5.86 -3.90 -9.95
CA SER A 128 5.73 -5.35 -10.06
C SER A 128 5.05 -5.94 -8.81
N CYS A 129 5.49 -5.55 -7.62
CA CYS A 129 4.96 -6.05 -6.36
C CYS A 129 3.54 -5.62 -6.05
N LEU A 130 3.18 -4.39 -6.42
CA LEU A 130 1.81 -3.93 -6.31
C LEU A 130 0.89 -4.75 -7.23
N TRP A 131 1.30 -4.98 -8.48
CA TRP A 131 0.52 -5.77 -9.43
C TRP A 131 0.39 -7.23 -9.03
N ASP A 132 1.40 -7.83 -8.39
CA ASP A 132 1.28 -9.17 -7.82
C ASP A 132 0.16 -9.24 -6.75
N GLY A 133 0.04 -8.21 -5.91
CA GLY A 133 -1.05 -8.11 -4.93
C GLY A 133 -2.42 -7.87 -5.56
N ILE A 134 -2.49 -7.01 -6.58
CA ILE A 134 -3.72 -6.74 -7.35
C ILE A 134 -4.20 -8.02 -8.04
N ASP A 135 -3.30 -8.73 -8.72
CA ASP A 135 -3.63 -9.97 -9.44
C ASP A 135 -4.05 -11.08 -8.48
N ALA A 136 -3.39 -11.22 -7.33
CA ALA A 136 -3.76 -12.19 -6.29
C ALA A 136 -5.15 -11.93 -5.68
N THR A 137 -5.65 -10.70 -5.78
CA THR A 137 -6.96 -10.28 -5.25
C THR A 137 -7.98 -9.95 -6.33
N ARG A 138 -7.75 -10.38 -7.58
CA ARG A 138 -8.63 -10.13 -8.73
C ARG A 138 -10.09 -10.51 -8.49
N GLY A 139 -10.35 -11.58 -7.70
CA GLY A 139 -11.70 -12.02 -7.36
C GLY A 139 -12.50 -11.03 -6.50
N VAL A 140 -11.83 -10.11 -5.80
CA VAL A 140 -12.46 -9.09 -4.94
C VAL A 140 -12.15 -7.66 -5.38
N GLN A 141 -11.51 -7.47 -6.54
CA GLN A 141 -11.03 -6.16 -7.02
C GLN A 141 -12.15 -5.14 -7.27
N SER A 142 -13.38 -5.60 -7.50
CA SER A 142 -14.58 -4.76 -7.67
C SER A 142 -15.27 -4.43 -6.34
N SER A 143 -14.75 -4.90 -5.22
CA SER A 143 -15.19 -4.46 -3.90
C SER A 143 -14.63 -3.07 -3.62
N GLU A 144 -15.37 -2.27 -2.85
CA GLU A 144 -14.88 -0.98 -2.36
C GLU A 144 -13.58 -1.16 -1.56
N LEU A 145 -13.66 -2.01 -0.53
CA LEU A 145 -12.54 -2.42 0.29
C LEU A 145 -12.73 -3.85 0.81
N TRP A 146 -11.65 -4.43 1.32
CA TRP A 146 -11.69 -5.66 2.09
C TRP A 146 -10.75 -5.59 3.28
N SER A 147 -11.10 -6.38 4.30
CA SER A 147 -10.24 -6.64 5.44
C SER A 147 -9.41 -7.91 5.22
N TRP A 148 -8.68 -8.30 6.24
CA TRP A 148 -7.87 -9.50 6.23
C TRP A 148 -7.75 -10.10 7.61
N ARG A 149 -7.46 -11.40 7.64
CA ARG A 149 -7.01 -12.10 8.84
C ARG A 149 -5.70 -12.81 8.55
N TYR A 150 -4.87 -12.98 9.56
CA TYR A 150 -3.66 -13.79 9.46
C TYR A 150 -3.93 -15.17 10.06
N ALA A 151 -3.95 -16.20 9.22
CA ALA A 151 -4.19 -17.59 9.60
C ALA A 151 -3.39 -18.53 8.70
N ASP A 152 -2.93 -19.64 9.27
CA ASP A 152 -2.14 -20.66 8.54
C ASP A 152 -0.86 -20.10 7.90
N GLY A 153 -0.21 -19.15 8.59
CA GLY A 153 1.03 -18.53 8.12
C GLY A 153 0.87 -17.57 6.92
N ARG A 154 -0.36 -17.15 6.59
CA ARG A 154 -0.64 -16.24 5.48
C ARG A 154 -1.78 -15.26 5.78
N TYR A 155 -1.79 -14.17 5.01
CA TYR A 155 -2.94 -13.25 4.97
C TYR A 155 -4.06 -13.88 4.15
N GLN A 156 -5.29 -13.79 4.64
CA GLN A 156 -6.50 -14.27 3.97
C GLN A 156 -7.49 -13.11 3.84
N VAL A 157 -8.07 -12.94 2.64
CA VAL A 157 -9.08 -11.90 2.38
C VAL A 157 -10.32 -12.19 3.24
N VAL A 158 -10.85 -11.14 3.87
CA VAL A 158 -12.11 -11.19 4.61
C VAL A 158 -12.99 -10.03 4.13
N PRO A 159 -14.29 -10.25 3.87
CA PRO A 159 -15.19 -9.15 3.55
C PRO A 159 -15.18 -8.12 4.69
N PHE A 160 -15.05 -6.84 4.34
CA PHE A 160 -15.20 -5.77 5.33
C PHE A 160 -16.67 -5.72 5.79
N GLY A 161 -16.94 -5.55 7.09
CA GLY A 161 -18.32 -5.57 7.60
C GLY A 161 -18.83 -6.94 8.07
N ALA A 162 -18.12 -8.04 7.81
CA ALA A 162 -18.60 -9.40 8.10
C ALA A 162 -18.42 -9.84 9.56
N ALA A 163 -17.70 -9.09 10.39
CA ALA A 163 -17.38 -9.49 11.76
C ALA A 163 -18.43 -9.01 12.80
N GLY A 164 -19.44 -8.23 12.39
CA GLY A 164 -20.54 -7.78 13.26
C GLY A 164 -20.13 -6.74 14.32
N ALA A 165 -18.86 -6.34 14.36
CA ALA A 165 -18.30 -5.25 15.16
C ALA A 165 -17.69 -4.13 14.29
N ASP A 166 -18.07 -4.11 13.02
CA ASP A 166 -17.58 -3.17 12.02
C ASP A 166 -18.31 -1.83 12.15
N VAL A 167 -17.55 -0.73 12.08
CA VAL A 167 -18.10 0.62 12.29
C VAL A 167 -18.92 1.08 11.09
N ASP A 168 -18.63 0.54 9.90
CA ASP A 168 -19.25 0.88 8.62
C ASP A 168 -19.40 -0.37 7.72
N GLU A 169 -20.38 -0.35 6.82
CA GLU A 169 -20.59 -1.38 5.81
C GLU A 169 -19.91 -1.00 4.48
N SER A 170 -19.35 -2.00 3.75
CA SER A 170 -18.87 -1.76 2.39
C SER A 170 -20.04 -1.63 1.42
N ASN A 171 -19.98 -0.67 0.48
CA ASN A 171 -21.00 -0.55 -0.56
C ASN A 171 -20.64 -1.41 -1.79
N ALA A 172 -21.60 -2.19 -2.28
CA ALA A 172 -21.44 -3.09 -3.42
C ALA A 172 -21.16 -2.37 -4.76
N ALA A 173 -21.47 -1.07 -4.87
CA ALA A 173 -21.27 -0.30 -6.09
C ALA A 173 -20.86 1.15 -5.80
N GLN A 174 -19.56 1.38 -5.69
CA GLN A 174 -18.96 2.72 -5.72
C GLN A 174 -18.23 2.91 -7.05
N LEU A 175 -18.12 4.14 -7.55
CA LEU A 175 -17.36 4.43 -8.80
C LEU A 175 -15.92 3.86 -8.70
N TRP A 176 -15.36 3.88 -7.49
CA TRP A 176 -14.08 3.31 -7.11
C TRP A 176 -13.92 1.80 -7.40
N SER A 177 -15.02 1.04 -7.50
CA SER A 177 -15.04 -0.38 -7.86
C SER A 177 -14.71 -0.64 -9.34
N THR A 178 -14.70 0.39 -10.19
CA THR A 178 -14.50 0.26 -11.65
C THR A 178 -13.12 0.71 -12.14
N VAL A 179 -12.24 1.10 -11.23
CA VAL A 179 -10.91 1.67 -11.55
C VAL A 179 -10.04 0.78 -12.44
N TYR A 180 -10.19 -0.54 -12.33
CA TYR A 180 -9.41 -1.49 -13.12
C TYR A 180 -9.85 -1.63 -14.58
N LEU A 181 -10.96 -1.01 -14.99
CA LEU A 181 -11.31 -0.87 -16.41
C LEU A 181 -10.30 0.03 -17.16
N ALA A 182 -9.71 1.00 -16.45
CA ALA A 182 -8.76 1.97 -17.01
C ALA A 182 -7.30 1.57 -16.86
N LEU A 183 -6.99 0.49 -16.11
CA LEU A 183 -5.64 0.09 -15.78
C LEU A 183 -5.32 -1.32 -16.24
N ARG A 184 -4.09 -1.52 -16.71
CA ARG A 184 -3.56 -2.84 -17.08
C ARG A 184 -2.19 -3.01 -16.47
N ARG A 185 -1.86 -4.25 -16.09
CA ARG A 185 -0.49 -4.61 -15.72
C ARG A 185 0.44 -4.25 -16.89
N PRO A 186 1.50 -3.45 -16.67
CA PRO A 186 2.45 -3.11 -17.72
C PRO A 186 3.09 -4.37 -18.31
N ALA A 187 3.27 -4.37 -19.64
CA ALA A 187 4.01 -5.43 -20.32
C ALA A 187 5.51 -5.28 -20.04
N GLY A 188 6.19 -6.36 -19.65
CA GLY A 188 7.62 -6.33 -19.34
C GLY A 188 8.06 -7.47 -18.42
N GLN A 189 9.34 -7.51 -18.08
CA GLN A 189 9.89 -8.48 -17.15
C GLN A 189 9.33 -8.24 -15.74
N THR A 190 8.75 -9.28 -15.14
CA THR A 190 8.35 -9.29 -13.74
C THR A 190 9.59 -9.21 -12.86
N VAL A 191 9.66 -8.18 -12.00
CA VAL A 191 10.72 -8.05 -11.00
C VAL A 191 10.25 -8.72 -9.72
N ALA A 192 11.04 -9.65 -9.19
CA ALA A 192 10.70 -10.36 -7.97
C ALA A 192 10.63 -9.42 -6.76
N CYS A 193 9.68 -9.71 -5.85
CA CYS A 193 9.48 -8.94 -4.63
C CYS A 193 10.42 -9.30 -3.47
N SER A 194 11.38 -10.20 -3.69
CA SER A 194 12.29 -10.71 -2.66
C SER A 194 12.93 -9.58 -1.86
N ALA A 195 12.96 -9.73 -0.53
CA ALA A 195 13.64 -8.80 0.37
C ALA A 195 15.07 -8.51 -0.13
N ARG A 196 15.52 -7.28 0.12
CA ARG A 196 16.87 -6.82 -0.27
C ARG A 196 17.96 -7.74 0.29
#